data_AF-A0A926GY95-F1
#
_entry.id   AF-A0A926GY95-F1
#
_cell.length_a   1.000
_cell.length_b   1.000
_cell.length_c   1.000
_cell.angle_alpha   90.00
_cell.angle_beta   90.00
_cell.angle_gamma   90.00
#
_symmetry.space_group_name_H-M   'P 1'
#
loop_
_entity.id
_entity.type
_entity.pdbx_description
1 polymer ?
#
loop_
_entity_poly.entity_id
_entity_poly.type
_entity_poly.pdbx_seq_one_letter_code
_entity_poly.pdbx_strand_id
1 'polypeptide(L)'
;MTTPAPERPAPVRLVEEAFVCVQACEACAAACQPAVPAVDPTAWNRVAARCARTCEHTSMVLNQLPATDTADLRAQVELCALTCEEQAAEFGRHAADDRHGGQADSCRRCAQACRSFLTSLG
;
A
#
# COMPACT_ATOMS: atom_id res chain seq x y z
N MET A 1 17.30 -13.88 29.23
CA MET A 1 17.11 -14.42 27.86
C MET A 1 15.61 -14.54 27.65
N THR A 2 15.02 -13.65 26.85
CA THR A 2 13.60 -13.73 26.52
C THR A 2 13.44 -14.79 25.44
N THR A 3 12.73 -15.87 25.75
CA THR A 3 12.33 -16.88 24.77
C THR A 3 11.52 -16.17 23.67
N PRO A 4 11.86 -16.33 22.37
CA PRO A 4 11.04 -15.79 21.30
C PRO A 4 9.63 -16.38 21.40
N ALA A 5 8.62 -15.55 21.15
CA ALA A 5 7.25 -16.02 21.09
C ALA A 5 7.13 -17.12 20.01
N PRO A 6 6.25 -18.13 20.20
CA PRO A 6 6.07 -19.17 19.21
C PRO A 6 5.64 -18.56 17.87
N GLU A 7 6.24 -19.02 16.77
CA GLU A 7 5.87 -18.59 15.43
C GLU A 7 4.42 -18.96 15.12
N ARG A 8 3.65 -17.99 14.62
CA ARG A 8 2.26 -18.20 14.23
C ARG A 8 2.20 -19.15 13.02
N PRO A 9 1.19 -20.03 12.92
CA PRO A 9 0.98 -20.87 11.74
C PRO A 9 0.89 -20.03 10.46
N ALA A 10 1.37 -20.57 9.32
CA ALA A 10 1.40 -19.84 8.04
C ALA A 10 0.04 -19.24 7.62
N PRO A 11 -1.11 -19.92 7.77
CA PRO A 11 -2.41 -19.33 7.45
C PRO A 11 -2.79 -18.14 8.33
N VAL A 12 -2.41 -18.18 9.62
CA VAL A 12 -2.66 -17.09 10.57
C VAL A 12 -1.82 -15.88 10.18
N ARG A 13 -0.53 -16.10 9.90
CA ARG A 13 0.36 -15.04 9.39
C ARG A 13 -0.15 -14.40 8.11
N LEU A 14 -0.63 -15.20 7.15
CA LEU A 14 -1.14 -14.70 5.88
C LEU A 14 -2.30 -13.72 6.09
N VAL A 15 -3.27 -14.07 6.95
CA VAL A 15 -4.43 -13.22 7.24
C VAL A 15 -4.03 -11.95 7.98
N GLU A 16 -3.07 -12.03 8.91
CA GLU A 16 -2.60 -10.86 9.66
C GLU A 16 -1.83 -9.89 8.77
N GLU A 17 -0.94 -10.39 7.90
CA GLU A 17 -0.23 -9.56 6.92
C GLU A 17 -1.20 -8.95 5.90
N ALA A 18 -2.24 -9.68 5.50
CA ALA A 18 -3.29 -9.15 4.65
C ALA A 18 -4.05 -8.00 5.32
N PHE A 19 -4.43 -8.14 6.59
CA PHE A 19 -5.10 -7.09 7.35
C PHE A 19 -4.22 -5.83 7.46
N VAL A 20 -2.93 -6.00 7.78
CA VAL A 20 -1.95 -4.89 7.83
C VAL A 20 -1.84 -4.21 6.46
N CYS A 21 -1.82 -4.99 5.38
CA CYS A 21 -1.74 -4.48 4.01
C CYS A 21 -3.01 -3.70 3.60
N VAL A 22 -4.20 -4.21 3.92
CA VAL A 22 -5.48 -3.52 3.69
C VAL A 22 -5.50 -2.16 4.39
N GLN A 23 -5.16 -2.13 5.69
CA GLN A 23 -5.15 -0.88 6.46
C GLN A 23 -4.14 0.14 5.91
N ALA A 24 -2.96 -0.32 5.48
CA ALA A 24 -1.96 0.55 4.89
C ALA A 24 -2.38 1.08 3.51
N CYS A 25 -3.02 0.24 2.68
CA CYS A 25 -3.57 0.63 1.38
C CYS A 25 -4.70 1.66 1.54
N GLU A 26 -5.64 1.46 2.46
CA GLU A 26 -6.72 2.42 2.73
C GLU A 26 -6.18 3.77 3.19
N ALA A 27 -5.22 3.78 4.12
CA ALA A 27 -4.57 5.01 4.58
C ALA A 27 -3.79 5.72 3.46
N CYS A 28 -3.09 4.96 2.60
CA CYS A 28 -2.37 5.51 1.45
C CYS A 28 -3.32 6.10 0.41
N ALA A 29 -4.41 5.40 0.11
CA ALA A 29 -5.42 5.88 -0.82
C ALA A 29 -6.02 7.20 -0.36
N ALA A 30 -6.42 7.29 0.91
CA ALA A 30 -6.92 8.53 1.49
C ALA A 30 -5.88 9.68 1.45
N ALA A 31 -4.61 9.39 1.70
CA ALA A 31 -3.54 10.38 1.66
C ALA A 31 -3.22 10.86 0.22
N CYS A 32 -3.38 10.00 -0.78
CA CYS A 32 -3.09 10.31 -2.18
C CYS A 32 -4.28 10.88 -2.95
N GLN A 33 -5.50 10.74 -2.42
CA GLN A 33 -6.71 11.29 -3.03
C GLN A 33 -6.66 12.83 -2.99
N PRO A 34 -6.78 13.52 -4.14
CA PRO A 34 -6.86 14.98 -4.14
C PRO A 34 -8.19 15.45 -3.53
N ALA A 35 -8.13 16.49 -2.69
CA ALA A 35 -9.30 17.02 -1.96
C ALA A 35 -10.38 17.66 -2.87
N VAL A 36 -10.05 17.98 -4.12
CA VAL A 36 -10.94 18.54 -5.14
C VAL A 36 -10.46 18.00 -6.50
N PRO A 37 -11.33 17.67 -7.48
CA PRO A 37 -10.87 17.48 -8.85
C PRO A 37 -10.20 18.78 -9.33
N ALA A 38 -8.87 18.75 -9.41
CA ALA A 38 -8.08 19.93 -9.73
C ALA A 38 -8.46 20.44 -11.13
N VAL A 39 -8.75 21.74 -11.24
CA VAL A 39 -9.01 22.43 -12.53
C VAL A 39 -7.75 22.41 -13.41
N ASP A 40 -6.57 22.24 -12.82
CA ASP A 40 -5.31 21.93 -13.49
C ASP A 40 -4.53 20.84 -12.72
N PRO A 41 -4.67 19.55 -13.10
CA PRO A 41 -3.92 18.48 -12.48
C PRO A 41 -2.48 18.50 -13.00
N THR A 42 -1.59 19.09 -12.20
CA THR A 42 -0.14 18.92 -12.29
C THR A 42 0.24 17.44 -12.42
N ALA A 43 1.41 17.14 -12.98
CA ALA A 43 1.87 15.76 -13.18
C ALA A 43 1.84 14.93 -11.88
N TRP A 44 2.29 15.51 -10.76
CA TRP A 44 2.32 14.84 -9.45
C TRP A 44 0.92 14.46 -8.92
N ASN A 45 -0.11 15.26 -9.21
CA ASN A 45 -1.50 14.95 -8.85
C ASN A 45 -2.02 13.71 -9.61
N ARG A 46 -1.59 13.52 -10.86
CA ARG A 46 -1.96 12.35 -11.66
C ARG A 46 -1.30 11.07 -11.15
N VAL A 47 -0.05 11.16 -10.71
CA VAL A 47 0.67 10.03 -10.11
C VAL A 47 0.08 9.70 -8.73
N ALA A 48 -0.28 10.70 -7.91
CA ALA A 48 -0.98 10.50 -6.65
C ALA A 48 -2.34 9.82 -6.86
N ALA A 49 -3.13 10.26 -7.84
CA ALA A 49 -4.41 9.63 -8.16
C ALA A 49 -4.26 8.19 -8.69
N ARG A 50 -3.16 7.87 -9.39
CA ARG A 50 -2.82 6.48 -9.75
C ARG A 50 -2.57 5.65 -8.50
N CYS A 51 -1.75 6.15 -7.58
CA CYS A 51 -1.48 5.47 -6.31
C CYS A 51 -2.76 5.21 -5.52
N ALA A 52 -3.65 6.21 -5.40
CA ALA A 52 -4.92 6.06 -4.72
C ALA A 52 -5.78 4.92 -5.29
N ARG A 53 -6.00 4.90 -6.61
CA ARG A 53 -6.79 3.83 -7.27
C ARG A 53 -6.15 2.45 -7.14
N THR A 54 -4.83 2.37 -7.26
CA THR A 54 -4.11 1.10 -7.11
C THR A 54 -4.26 0.56 -5.68
N CYS A 55 -4.14 1.42 -4.67
CA CYS A 55 -4.33 1.05 -3.27
C CYS A 55 -5.77 0.62 -2.97
N GLU A 56 -6.77 1.36 -3.46
CA GLU A 56 -8.20 1.00 -3.32
C GLU A 56 -8.49 -0.38 -3.90
N HIS A 57 -8.04 -0.65 -5.14
CA HIS A 57 -8.24 -1.95 -5.78
C HIS A 57 -7.53 -3.08 -5.02
N THR A 58 -6.31 -2.83 -4.54
CA THR A 58 -5.55 -3.82 -3.76
C THR A 58 -6.25 -4.18 -2.45
N SER A 59 -6.79 -3.20 -1.72
CA SER A 59 -7.59 -3.44 -0.52
C SER A 59 -8.82 -4.31 -0.81
N MET A 60 -9.52 -4.05 -1.93
CA MET A 60 -10.67 -4.85 -2.33
C MET A 60 -10.30 -6.31 -2.62
N VAL A 61 -9.22 -6.53 -3.37
CA VAL A 61 -8.74 -7.87 -3.72
C VAL A 61 -8.29 -8.64 -2.47
N LEU A 62 -7.56 -7.99 -1.55
CA LEU A 62 -7.13 -8.61 -0.29
C LEU A 62 -8.31 -9.02 0.60
N ASN A 63 -9.38 -8.22 0.64
CA ASN A 63 -10.60 -8.57 1.36
C ASN A 63 -11.35 -9.78 0.75
N GLN A 64 -10.95 -10.23 -0.45
CA GLN A 64 -11.50 -11.39 -1.16
C GLN A 64 -10.56 -12.59 -1.17
N LEU A 65 -9.56 -12.64 -0.29
CA LEU A 65 -8.54 -13.69 -0.18
C LEU A 65 -9.03 -15.14 -0.35
N PRO A 66 -10.20 -15.57 0.18
CA PRO A 66 -10.69 -16.94 -0.04
C PRO A 66 -11.09 -17.25 -1.50
N ALA A 67 -11.31 -16.23 -2.33
CA ALA A 67 -11.86 -16.33 -3.68
C ALA A 67 -10.90 -15.82 -4.79
N THR A 68 -9.72 -15.33 -4.42
CA THR A 68 -8.78 -14.71 -5.37
C THR A 68 -7.71 -15.72 -5.80
N ASP A 69 -7.43 -15.80 -7.10
CA ASP A 69 -6.29 -16.57 -7.61
C ASP A 69 -4.97 -16.02 -7.06
N THR A 70 -4.06 -16.91 -6.66
CA THR A 70 -2.81 -16.51 -5.99
C THR A 70 -1.83 -15.79 -6.92
N ALA A 71 -1.86 -16.07 -8.23
CA ALA A 71 -1.03 -15.37 -9.20
C ALA A 71 -1.54 -13.95 -9.45
N ASP A 72 -2.87 -13.78 -9.62
CA ASP A 72 -3.50 -12.47 -9.77
C ASP A 72 -3.30 -11.61 -8.52
N LEU A 73 -3.46 -12.20 -7.33
CA LEU A 73 -3.21 -11.53 -6.06
C LEU A 73 -1.75 -11.05 -5.93
N ARG A 74 -0.79 -11.91 -6.26
CA ARG A 74 0.63 -11.57 -6.24
C ARG A 74 0.92 -10.42 -7.20
N ALA A 75 0.46 -10.50 -8.45
CA ALA A 75 0.66 -9.46 -9.44
C ALA A 75 0.04 -8.11 -9.02
N GLN A 76 -1.17 -8.12 -8.45
CA GLN A 76 -1.83 -6.92 -7.96
C GLN A 76 -1.06 -6.27 -6.81
N VAL A 77 -0.57 -7.06 -5.84
CA VAL A 77 0.17 -6.53 -4.69
C VAL A 77 1.57 -6.05 -5.07
N GLU A 78 2.25 -6.71 -6.02
CA GLU A 78 3.51 -6.24 -6.60
C GLU A 78 3.34 -4.89 -7.30
N LEU A 79 2.29 -4.74 -8.11
CA LEU A 79 1.94 -3.46 -8.73
C LEU A 79 1.70 -2.38 -7.67
N CYS A 80 1.01 -2.72 -6.57
CA CYS A 80 0.76 -1.78 -5.48
C CYS A 80 2.05 -1.33 -4.80
N ALA A 81 2.95 -2.26 -4.47
CA ALA A 81 4.24 -1.96 -3.85
C ALA A 81 5.07 -0.98 -4.71
N LEU A 82 5.24 -1.30 -5.99
CA LEU A 82 6.00 -0.46 -6.93
C LEU A 82 5.37 0.94 -7.07
N THR A 83 4.05 1.00 -7.21
CA THR A 83 3.33 2.28 -7.32
C THR A 83 3.50 3.15 -6.07
N CYS A 84 3.46 2.54 -4.88
CA CYS A 84 3.65 3.27 -3.62
C CYS A 84 5.08 3.78 -3.45
N GLU A 85 6.09 3.04 -3.92
CA GLU A 85 7.50 3.48 -3.88
C GLU A 85 7.76 4.67 -4.79
N GLU A 86 7.26 4.59 -6.02
CA GLU A 86 7.31 5.70 -6.99
C GLU A 86 6.67 6.95 -6.42
N GLN A 87 5.48 6.81 -5.81
CA GLN A 87 4.75 7.93 -5.23
C GLN A 87 5.42 8.50 -3.98
N ALA A 88 5.96 7.64 -3.10
CA ALA A 88 6.72 8.07 -1.94
C ALA A 88 7.96 8.90 -2.34
N ALA A 89 8.65 8.49 -3.41
CA ALA A 89 9.79 9.23 -3.94
C ALA A 89 9.37 10.58 -4.54
N GLU A 90 8.24 10.64 -5.25
CA GLU A 90 7.69 11.90 -5.79
C GLU A 90 7.31 12.88 -4.68
N PHE A 91 6.55 12.45 -3.66
CA PHE A 91 6.25 13.30 -2.51
C PHE A 91 7.51 13.72 -1.75
N GLY A 92 8.51 12.83 -1.66
CA GLY A 92 9.82 13.14 -1.06
C GLY A 92 10.59 14.26 -1.77
N ARG A 93 10.42 14.43 -3.10
CA ARG A 93 10.99 15.57 -3.83
C ARG A 93 10.39 16.91 -3.41
N HIS A 94 9.22 16.89 -2.77
CA HIS A 94 8.50 18.07 -2.27
C HIS A 94 8.46 18.14 -0.73
N ALA A 95 9.32 17.40 -0.03
CA ALA A 95 9.31 17.24 1.42
C ALA A 95 9.57 18.53 2.25
N ALA A 96 9.86 19.66 1.60
CA ALA A 96 9.90 20.97 2.27
C ALA A 96 8.49 21.49 2.65
N ASP A 97 7.44 20.84 2.16
CA ASP A 97 6.04 21.06 2.56
C ASP A 97 5.62 19.92 3.51
N ASP A 98 5.28 20.27 4.75
CA ASP A 98 4.88 19.33 5.80
C ASP A 98 3.76 18.38 5.37
N ARG A 99 2.90 18.82 4.44
CA ARG A 99 1.81 18.00 3.91
C ARG A 99 2.33 16.82 3.08
N HIS A 100 3.34 17.06 2.24
CA HIS A 100 3.92 16.01 1.40
C HIS A 100 4.75 15.01 2.21
N GLY A 101 5.33 15.42 3.35
CA GLY A 101 6.02 14.52 4.28
C GLY A 101 5.12 13.39 4.79
N GLY A 102 3.92 13.73 5.27
CA GLY A 102 2.95 12.75 5.74
C GLY A 102 2.42 11.83 4.64
N GLN A 103 2.22 12.34 3.43
CA GLN A 103 1.79 11.53 2.29
C GLN A 103 2.89 10.54 1.85
N ALA A 104 4.15 10.96 1.86
CA ALA A 104 5.29 10.10 1.57
C ALA A 104 5.42 8.97 2.60
N ASP A 105 5.18 9.25 3.89
CA ASP A 105 5.20 8.23 4.95
C ASP A 105 4.10 7.19 4.77
N SER A 106 2.88 7.61 4.42
CA SER A 106 1.78 6.68 4.13
C SER A 106 2.12 5.77 2.95
N CYS A 107 2.70 6.31 1.88
CA CYS A 107 3.14 5.51 0.73
C CYS A 107 4.25 4.51 1.12
N ARG A 108 5.25 4.93 1.92
CA ARG A 108 6.32 4.03 2.40
C ARG A 108 5.77 2.88 3.24
N ARG A 109 4.84 3.17 4.14
CA ARG A 109 4.20 2.15 4.99
C ARG A 109 3.40 1.15 4.15
N CYS A 110 2.66 1.63 3.14
CA CYS A 110 1.92 0.78 2.22
C CYS A 110 2.85 -0.13 1.40
N ALA A 111 3.92 0.41 0.83
CA ALA A 111 4.92 -0.38 0.11
C ALA A 111 5.54 -1.48 0.99
N GLN A 112 5.88 -1.14 2.24
CA GLN A 112 6.41 -2.10 3.19
C GLN A 112 5.39 -3.22 3.50
N ALA A 113 4.13 -2.87 3.76
CA ALA A 113 3.08 -3.84 4.04
C ALA A 113 2.80 -4.77 2.85
N CYS A 114 2.79 -4.23 1.62
CA CYS A 114 2.66 -5.01 0.39
C CYS A 114 3.81 -6.03 0.26
N ARG A 115 5.06 -5.62 0.51
CA ARG A 115 6.24 -6.50 0.48
C ARG A 115 6.20 -7.59 1.56
N SER A 116 5.76 -7.25 2.78
CA SER A 116 5.58 -8.23 3.85
C SER A 116 4.51 -9.27 3.51
N PHE A 117 3.39 -8.83 2.93
CA PHE A 117 2.35 -9.73 2.45
C PHE A 117 2.84 -10.64 1.31
N LEU A 118 3.58 -10.12 0.33
CA LEU A 118 4.17 -10.95 -0.73
C LEU A 118 5.09 -12.04 -0.15
N THR A 119 5.83 -11.73 0.91
CA THR A 119 6.66 -12.70 1.63
C THR A 119 5.83 -13.77 2.36
N SER A 120 4.59 -13.45 2.78
CA SER A 120 3.71 -14.41 3.45
C SER A 120 2.97 -15.35 2.49
N LEU A 121 2.93 -15.01 1.19
CA LEU A 121 2.39 -15.88 0.13
C LEU A 121 3.30 -17.07 -0.24
N GLY A 122 4.57 -17.05 0.18
CA GLY A 122 5.59 -18.02 -0.25
C GLY A 122 6.34 -17.56 -1.48
#